data_AF-A0A8H3HNX3-F1
#
_entry.id   AF-A0A8H3HNX3-F1
#
_cell.length_a   1.000
_cell.length_b   1.000
_cell.length_c   1.000
_cell.angle_alpha   90.00
_cell.angle_beta   90.00
_cell.angle_gamma   90.00
#
_symmetry.space_group_name_H-M   'P 1'
#
loop_
_entity.id
_entity.type
_entity.pdbx_description
1 polymer ?
#
loop_
_entity_poly.entity_id
_entity_poly.type
_entity_poly.pdbx_seq_one_letter_code
_entity_poly.pdbx_strand_id
1 'polypeptide(L)'
;MRFLLASVVSLLASVCWSQHPYVAYHRNYGAKANNATDIGPAIKSAFTNCIIKNPNSRLGNYLLSSTVLLNAGSNWAFQLDGLITVDYSAYISGAVAGNAFVFPRMNNFELYSSNGQGAIDECVSVKSPSKQATIENIRCNQSGGSSIGSLKDGSVIESILFQNIENYQVTNAFMLKTYPGGASPGYVKNVVLRNFTNIDVTYNAYITQYWQNSYALGASNVQLSNMTFSGWRGSVNHGGNRGAVVMIGSETNPPVNINVKNFSFWTVNGNSVVDRCSSTYGSGSCIKALPAKGSPTKYATVYVTATAAPAGWVTPKAPWGIPPYGEELALTD
;
A
#
# COMPACT_ATOMS: atom_id res chain seq x y z
N MET A 1 -51.12 26.98 38.23
CA MET A 1 -50.45 26.45 39.42
C MET A 1 -48.97 26.86 39.34
N ARG A 2 -48.46 27.62 40.33
CA ARG A 2 -47.01 27.90 40.53
C ARG A 2 -46.43 26.74 41.40
N PHE A 3 -45.13 26.47 41.54
CA PHE A 3 -43.88 27.26 41.64
C PHE A 3 -42.88 26.92 40.49
N LEU A 4 -41.82 27.68 40.11
CA LEU A 4 -40.68 28.31 40.82
C LEU A 4 -39.77 27.26 41.53
N LEU A 5 -38.42 27.27 41.56
CA LEU A 5 -37.29 28.00 40.92
C LEU A 5 -35.99 27.11 41.16
N ALA A 6 -34.72 27.34 40.77
CA ALA A 6 -33.99 28.44 40.11
C ALA A 6 -32.64 27.99 39.44
N SER A 7 -32.17 28.80 38.47
CA SER A 7 -30.78 29.22 38.16
C SER A 7 -29.52 28.29 38.25
N VAL A 8 -28.87 28.15 37.09
CA VAL A 8 -27.43 28.35 36.80
C VAL A 8 -26.35 27.64 37.66
N VAL A 9 -25.68 26.66 37.05
CA VAL A 9 -24.20 26.53 37.08
C VAL A 9 -23.70 26.31 35.65
N SER A 10 -22.70 27.09 35.22
CA SER A 10 -22.04 26.97 33.92
C SER A 10 -20.79 26.09 34.00
N LEU A 11 -20.52 25.30 32.95
CA LEU A 11 -19.38 24.40 32.76
C LEU A 11 -19.26 23.24 33.76
N LEU A 12 -19.29 22.00 33.23
CA LEU A 12 -18.61 20.76 33.69
C LEU A 12 -19.36 19.55 33.08
N ALA A 13 -18.84 18.80 32.12
CA ALA A 13 -17.65 19.03 31.29
C ALA A 13 -17.99 18.66 29.83
N SER A 14 -17.12 19.06 28.90
CA SER A 14 -17.32 18.95 27.46
C SER A 14 -17.79 17.57 26.97
N VAL A 15 -18.88 17.59 26.17
CA VAL A 15 -19.09 16.63 25.06
C VAL A 15 -17.75 16.46 24.32
N CYS A 16 -17.42 15.29 23.79
CA CYS A 16 -16.29 15.20 22.86
C CYS A 16 -16.70 15.97 21.59
N TRP A 17 -16.33 17.26 21.50
CA TRP A 17 -17.18 18.28 20.89
C TRP A 17 -17.60 17.89 19.47
N SER A 18 -18.91 17.83 19.27
CA SER A 18 -19.53 17.25 18.08
C SER A 18 -19.23 18.07 16.84
N GLN A 19 -19.10 17.38 15.71
CA GLN A 19 -18.99 17.96 14.36
C GLN A 19 -17.72 18.77 14.10
N HIS A 20 -16.62 18.08 13.82
CA HIS A 20 -15.74 18.33 12.66
C HIS A 20 -14.76 17.14 12.51
N PRO A 21 -14.24 16.85 11.30
CA PRO A 21 -13.02 16.07 11.17
C PRO A 21 -11.80 16.87 11.69
N TYR A 22 -10.57 16.31 11.59
CA TYR A 22 -9.30 16.99 11.90
C TYR A 22 -8.95 17.28 13.38
N VAL A 23 -9.03 16.29 14.30
CA VAL A 23 -8.42 16.39 15.65
C VAL A 23 -7.56 15.18 16.04
N ALA A 24 -6.35 15.44 16.55
CA ALA A 24 -5.36 14.45 16.96
C ALA A 24 -5.58 13.95 18.40
N TYR A 25 -6.57 13.07 18.61
CA TYR A 25 -7.08 12.56 19.90
C TYR A 25 -6.04 12.36 21.01
N HIS A 26 -4.92 11.71 20.71
CA HIS A 26 -3.85 11.35 21.66
C HIS A 26 -3.18 12.55 22.35
N ARG A 27 -3.16 13.74 21.71
CA ARG A 27 -2.58 14.96 22.33
C ARG A 27 -3.38 15.40 23.56
N ASN A 28 -4.70 15.21 23.52
CA ASN A 28 -5.61 15.49 24.63
C ASN A 28 -5.44 14.51 25.81
N TYR A 29 -4.68 13.43 25.60
CA TYR A 29 -4.30 12.44 26.62
C TYR A 29 -2.80 12.47 26.94
N GLY A 30 -2.12 13.58 26.64
CA GLY A 30 -0.73 13.86 27.07
C GLY A 30 0.37 13.56 26.05
N ALA A 31 0.04 13.05 24.85
CA ALA A 31 1.04 12.75 23.82
C ALA A 31 1.74 14.00 23.28
N LYS A 32 3.08 14.04 23.32
CA LYS A 32 3.92 15.12 22.77
C LYS A 32 4.70 14.63 21.56
N ALA A 33 4.55 15.30 20.42
CA ALA A 33 5.24 14.95 19.17
C ALA A 33 6.67 15.53 19.17
N ASN A 34 7.48 15.10 20.15
CA ASN A 34 8.80 15.65 20.46
C ASN A 34 9.93 14.59 20.39
N ASN A 35 9.61 13.36 19.99
CA ASN A 35 10.52 12.21 19.98
C ASN A 35 11.25 11.94 21.32
N ALA A 36 10.65 12.33 22.45
CA ALA A 36 11.26 12.24 23.79
C ALA A 36 10.26 11.91 24.92
N THR A 37 8.96 11.85 24.64
CA THR A 37 7.92 11.49 25.61
C THR A 37 7.22 10.21 25.14
N ASP A 38 7.25 9.15 25.97
CA ASP A 38 6.58 7.88 25.64
C ASP A 38 5.09 8.11 25.39
N ILE A 39 4.62 7.71 24.20
CA ILE A 39 3.20 7.79 23.84
C ILE A 39 2.39 6.63 24.42
N GLY A 40 3.03 5.55 24.89
CA GLY A 40 2.36 4.35 25.39
C GLY A 40 1.18 4.63 26.35
N PRO A 41 1.36 5.44 27.41
CA PRO A 41 0.29 5.86 28.31
C PRO A 41 -0.83 6.65 27.63
N ALA A 42 -0.49 7.56 26.70
CA ALA A 42 -1.45 8.39 25.99
C ALA A 42 -2.29 7.59 24.99
N ILE A 43 -1.71 6.59 24.30
CA ILE A 43 -2.46 5.63 23.46
C ILE A 43 -3.42 4.81 24.34
N LYS A 44 -2.91 4.23 25.44
CA LYS A 44 -3.72 3.41 26.36
C LYS A 44 -4.89 4.22 26.96
N SER A 45 -4.65 5.48 27.32
CA SER A 45 -5.67 6.39 27.83
C SER A 45 -6.69 6.79 26.75
N ALA A 46 -6.25 7.17 25.54
CA ALA A 46 -7.13 7.48 24.42
C ALA A 46 -8.03 6.28 24.02
N PHE A 47 -7.45 5.09 23.96
CA PHE A 47 -8.18 3.85 23.66
C PHE A 47 -9.25 3.58 24.72
N THR A 48 -8.87 3.60 26.00
CA THR A 48 -9.77 3.27 27.12
C THR A 48 -10.88 4.30 27.32
N ASN A 49 -10.56 5.59 27.19
CA ASN A 49 -11.47 6.67 27.55
C ASN A 49 -12.29 7.21 26.38
N CYS A 50 -11.81 7.07 25.14
CA CYS A 50 -12.48 7.54 23.92
C CYS A 50 -12.89 6.38 22.99
N ILE A 51 -11.94 5.57 22.51
CA ILE A 51 -12.17 4.62 21.39
C ILE A 51 -13.13 3.49 21.77
N ILE A 52 -13.03 2.91 22.97
CA ILE A 52 -13.97 1.88 23.47
C ILE A 52 -15.43 2.39 23.49
N LYS A 53 -15.64 3.72 23.50
CA LYS A 53 -16.95 4.36 23.62
C LYS A 53 -17.41 5.05 22.34
N ASN A 54 -16.52 5.26 21.35
CA ASN A 54 -16.78 6.02 20.12
C ASN A 54 -15.90 5.47 18.97
N PRO A 55 -16.48 4.96 17.87
CA PRO A 55 -15.71 4.55 16.69
C PRO A 55 -15.00 5.72 15.97
N ASN A 56 -14.03 5.39 15.10
CA ASN A 56 -13.38 6.29 14.10
C ASN A 56 -12.31 7.30 14.60
N SER A 57 -11.35 6.90 15.45
CA SER A 57 -10.23 7.76 15.91
C SER A 57 -8.86 7.50 15.21
N ARG A 58 -7.88 8.42 15.35
CA ARG A 58 -6.60 8.45 14.58
C ARG A 58 -5.32 8.74 15.40
N LEU A 59 -4.13 8.42 14.87
CA LEU A 59 -2.80 8.61 15.50
C LEU A 59 -1.75 9.33 14.60
N GLY A 60 -0.49 9.50 15.06
CA GLY A 60 0.57 10.28 14.37
C GLY A 60 2.03 9.94 14.76
N ASN A 61 2.97 10.89 14.59
CA ASN A 61 4.43 10.75 14.82
C ASN A 61 4.86 10.79 16.31
N TYR A 62 5.45 9.71 16.86
CA TYR A 62 5.79 9.61 18.31
C TYR A 62 6.96 8.65 18.65
N LEU A 63 7.50 8.76 19.87
CA LEU A 63 8.42 7.78 20.47
C LEU A 63 7.62 6.76 21.32
N LEU A 64 8.05 5.50 21.33
CA LEU A 64 7.47 4.44 22.16
C LEU A 64 8.53 3.74 23.02
N SER A 65 8.38 3.83 24.34
CA SER A 65 9.27 3.20 25.34
C SER A 65 8.58 2.10 26.16
N SER A 66 7.34 1.73 25.84
CA SER A 66 6.61 0.64 26.51
C SER A 66 5.68 -0.13 25.55
N THR A 67 5.59 -1.45 25.70
CA THR A 67 4.69 -2.28 24.86
C THR A 67 3.23 -1.83 24.96
N VAL A 68 2.54 -1.70 23.82
CA VAL A 68 1.15 -1.26 23.72
C VAL A 68 0.23 -2.44 23.41
N LEU A 69 -0.49 -2.89 24.43
CA LEU A 69 -1.51 -3.95 24.35
C LEU A 69 -2.90 -3.32 24.14
N LEU A 70 -3.52 -3.53 22.99
CA LEU A 70 -4.87 -3.06 22.66
C LEU A 70 -5.77 -4.27 22.42
N ASN A 71 -6.57 -4.62 23.42
CA ASN A 71 -7.29 -5.89 23.51
C ASN A 71 -8.80 -5.74 23.24
N ALA A 72 -9.40 -6.73 22.58
CA ALA A 72 -10.85 -6.88 22.40
C ALA A 72 -11.59 -5.72 21.70
N GLY A 73 -10.87 -4.88 20.95
CA GLY A 73 -11.47 -3.83 20.11
C GLY A 73 -12.25 -4.42 18.93
N SER A 74 -13.40 -3.81 18.62
CA SER A 74 -14.26 -4.22 17.49
C SER A 74 -14.64 -3.02 16.61
N ASN A 75 -14.74 -3.22 15.29
CA ASN A 75 -15.14 -2.20 14.31
C ASN A 75 -14.33 -0.90 14.41
N TRP A 76 -13.00 -1.00 14.37
CA TRP A 76 -12.10 0.14 14.54
C TRP A 76 -10.82 -0.01 13.72
N ALA A 77 -10.08 1.09 13.55
CA ALA A 77 -8.83 1.09 12.81
C ALA A 77 -7.73 1.85 13.56
N PHE A 78 -6.48 1.40 13.38
CA PHE A 78 -5.28 2.09 13.85
C PHE A 78 -4.62 2.79 12.66
N GLN A 79 -4.77 4.11 12.59
CA GLN A 79 -4.18 4.96 11.55
C GLN A 79 -2.79 5.45 11.98
N LEU A 80 -1.76 5.09 11.22
CA LEU A 80 -0.34 5.38 11.46
C LEU A 80 0.21 6.26 10.33
N ASP A 81 -0.03 7.57 10.43
CA ASP A 81 0.40 8.59 9.45
C ASP A 81 1.83 9.12 9.70
N GLY A 82 2.59 8.45 10.58
CA GLY A 82 3.88 8.92 11.03
C GLY A 82 4.75 7.79 11.59
N LEU A 83 6.02 8.09 11.81
CA LEU A 83 6.96 7.14 12.39
C LEU A 83 6.64 6.94 13.88
N ILE A 84 6.62 5.68 14.31
CA ILE A 84 6.73 5.33 15.73
C ILE A 84 8.07 4.64 15.94
N THR A 85 8.98 5.37 16.57
CA THR A 85 10.32 4.87 16.92
C THR A 85 10.22 4.08 18.21
N VAL A 86 10.70 2.83 18.21
CA VAL A 86 10.90 2.07 19.45
C VAL A 86 12.19 2.55 20.10
N ASP A 87 12.11 2.93 21.37
CA ASP A 87 13.26 3.31 22.18
C ASP A 87 14.21 2.12 22.37
N TYR A 88 15.45 2.26 21.86
CA TYR A 88 16.47 1.22 21.89
C TYR A 88 16.90 0.85 23.34
N SER A 89 16.83 1.80 24.27
CA SER A 89 17.10 1.52 25.69
C SER A 89 15.96 0.73 26.35
N ALA A 90 14.71 1.01 25.97
CA ALA A 90 13.54 0.24 26.39
C ALA A 90 13.51 -1.17 25.79
N TYR A 91 14.04 -1.36 24.58
CA TYR A 91 14.23 -2.68 23.97
C TYR A 91 15.28 -3.51 24.73
N ILE A 92 16.50 -2.97 24.95
CA ILE A 92 17.58 -3.71 25.63
C ILE A 92 17.22 -4.03 27.09
N SER A 93 16.51 -3.13 27.78
CA SER A 93 16.05 -3.36 29.17
C SER A 93 14.83 -4.28 29.28
N GLY A 94 14.25 -4.73 28.17
CA GLY A 94 13.07 -5.61 28.16
C GLY A 94 11.74 -4.91 28.44
N ALA A 95 11.69 -3.58 28.60
CA ALA A 95 10.45 -2.81 28.71
C ALA A 95 9.60 -2.86 27.41
N VAL A 96 10.26 -3.12 26.27
CA VAL A 96 9.62 -3.54 25.01
C VAL A 96 10.10 -4.95 24.64
N ALA A 97 9.59 -5.96 25.34
CA ALA A 97 9.89 -7.36 25.08
C ALA A 97 9.15 -7.89 23.84
N GLY A 98 9.87 -8.00 22.72
CA GLY A 98 9.37 -8.58 21.47
C GLY A 98 8.52 -7.61 20.64
N ASN A 99 7.21 -7.57 20.89
CA ASN A 99 6.26 -6.83 20.04
C ASN A 99 5.98 -5.43 20.60
N ALA A 100 6.19 -4.38 19.79
CA ALA A 100 5.88 -2.99 20.17
C ALA A 100 4.36 -2.74 20.34
N PHE A 101 3.56 -3.26 19.41
CA PHE A 101 2.10 -3.24 19.46
C PHE A 101 1.55 -4.67 19.45
N VAL A 102 0.53 -4.95 20.26
CA VAL A 102 -0.11 -6.27 20.36
C VAL A 102 -1.63 -6.09 20.36
N PHE A 103 -2.30 -6.69 19.38
CA PHE A 103 -3.74 -6.52 19.13
C PHE A 103 -4.52 -7.84 19.32
N PRO A 104 -4.63 -8.41 20.56
CA PRO A 104 -5.29 -9.69 20.75
C PRO A 104 -6.82 -9.57 20.72
N ARG A 105 -7.49 -10.58 20.15
CA ARG A 105 -8.95 -10.71 20.09
C ARG A 105 -9.65 -9.53 19.38
N MET A 106 -9.05 -9.00 18.32
CA MET A 106 -9.73 -8.03 17.46
C MET A 106 -10.88 -8.68 16.68
N ASN A 107 -11.92 -7.89 16.37
CA ASN A 107 -12.99 -8.28 15.45
C ASN A 107 -13.30 -7.12 14.50
N ASN A 108 -13.11 -7.29 13.19
CA ASN A 108 -13.14 -6.21 12.20
C ASN A 108 -12.19 -5.04 12.58
N PHE A 109 -10.90 -5.23 12.31
CA PHE A 109 -9.81 -4.31 12.65
C PHE A 109 -8.91 -4.05 11.44
N GLU A 110 -8.54 -2.79 11.23
CA GLU A 110 -7.65 -2.32 10.16
C GLU A 110 -6.42 -1.60 10.74
N LEU A 111 -5.25 -1.80 10.14
CA LEU A 111 -4.01 -1.08 10.43
C LEU A 111 -3.48 -0.49 9.13
N TYR A 112 -3.46 0.84 9.01
CA TYR A 112 -3.16 1.53 7.76
C TYR A 112 -2.44 2.85 7.98
N SER A 113 -1.95 3.44 6.89
CA SER A 113 -1.43 4.81 6.82
C SER A 113 -2.23 5.57 5.77
N SER A 114 -2.51 6.86 5.98
CA SER A 114 -3.24 7.69 5.01
C SER A 114 -2.34 8.55 4.10
N ASN A 115 -1.03 8.46 4.29
CA ASN A 115 -0.03 9.28 3.60
C ASN A 115 1.24 8.52 3.16
N GLY A 116 1.40 7.25 3.57
CA GLY A 116 2.64 6.49 3.32
C GLY A 116 3.90 7.06 4.00
N GLN A 117 3.75 8.04 4.92
CA GLN A 117 4.85 8.64 5.69
C GLN A 117 5.04 7.95 7.05
N GLY A 118 4.07 7.14 7.48
CA GLY A 118 4.25 6.22 8.59
C GLY A 118 5.00 4.94 8.21
N ALA A 119 5.25 4.08 9.20
CA ALA A 119 6.04 2.85 9.04
C ALA A 119 5.33 1.72 8.26
N ILE A 120 4.37 2.04 7.38
CA ILE A 120 3.56 1.10 6.59
C ILE A 120 3.79 1.40 5.10
N ASP A 121 4.88 0.86 4.56
CA ASP A 121 5.15 0.82 3.12
C ASP A 121 4.27 -0.27 2.47
N GLU A 122 4.64 -1.53 2.58
CA GLU A 122 3.94 -2.62 1.89
C GLU A 122 2.57 -2.94 2.53
N CYS A 123 1.52 -3.04 1.72
CA CYS A 123 0.21 -3.59 2.11
C CYS A 123 0.29 -5.12 2.32
N VAL A 124 0.80 -5.84 1.31
CA VAL A 124 1.14 -7.26 1.39
C VAL A 124 2.36 -7.51 0.50
N SER A 125 3.46 -7.98 1.08
CA SER A 125 4.69 -8.27 0.34
C SER A 125 5.19 -9.69 0.55
N VAL A 126 5.40 -10.41 -0.55
CA VAL A 126 5.97 -11.76 -0.53
C VAL A 126 7.49 -11.66 -0.69
N LYS A 127 8.23 -12.14 0.32
CA LYS A 127 9.70 -12.17 0.34
C LYS A 127 10.24 -13.56 0.03
N SER A 128 11.51 -13.67 -0.32
CA SER A 128 12.17 -14.97 -0.57
C SER A 128 12.68 -15.60 0.75
N PRO A 129 12.60 -16.94 0.92
CA PRO A 129 11.92 -17.90 0.04
C PRO A 129 10.41 -17.93 0.33
N SER A 130 9.58 -18.07 -0.71
CA SER A 130 8.13 -18.29 -0.56
C SER A 130 7.58 -19.21 -1.65
N LYS A 131 6.72 -20.16 -1.28
CA LYS A 131 6.03 -21.04 -2.23
C LYS A 131 4.56 -21.22 -1.85
N GLN A 132 3.70 -21.46 -2.84
CA GLN A 132 2.30 -21.93 -2.66
C GLN A 132 1.42 -20.99 -1.80
N ALA A 133 1.61 -19.67 -1.91
CA ALA A 133 0.81 -18.69 -1.16
C ALA A 133 -0.37 -18.16 -1.98
N THR A 134 -1.52 -17.98 -1.32
CA THR A 134 -2.67 -17.23 -1.84
C THR A 134 -2.90 -15.98 -0.98
N ILE A 135 -3.00 -14.83 -1.62
CA ILE A 135 -3.30 -13.52 -1.05
C ILE A 135 -4.62 -13.09 -1.67
N GLU A 136 -5.67 -12.92 -0.87
CA GLU A 136 -6.98 -12.62 -1.44
C GLU A 136 -7.91 -11.77 -0.58
N ASN A 137 -8.84 -11.09 -1.27
CA ASN A 137 -9.91 -10.28 -0.69
C ASN A 137 -9.39 -9.15 0.21
N ILE A 138 -8.30 -8.51 -0.22
CA ILE A 138 -7.58 -7.44 0.50
C ILE A 138 -8.00 -6.07 -0.04
N ARG A 139 -8.15 -5.10 0.86
CA ARG A 139 -8.22 -3.66 0.52
C ARG A 139 -6.94 -2.98 0.98
N CYS A 140 -6.23 -2.36 0.05
CA CYS A 140 -5.04 -1.55 0.33
C CYS A 140 -5.43 -0.06 0.23
N ASN A 141 -5.46 0.60 1.39
CA ASN A 141 -5.84 2.00 1.57
C ASN A 141 -4.57 2.82 1.82
N GLN A 142 -4.20 3.71 0.88
CA GLN A 142 -3.13 4.74 1.02
C GLN A 142 -1.74 4.25 1.50
N SER A 143 -1.42 2.99 1.17
CA SER A 143 -0.12 2.34 1.43
C SER A 143 0.84 2.38 0.23
N GLY A 144 2.08 1.95 0.41
CA GLY A 144 3.00 1.58 -0.68
C GLY A 144 2.48 0.45 -1.59
N GLY A 145 1.51 -0.35 -1.11
CA GLY A 145 0.75 -1.33 -1.90
C GLY A 145 1.33 -2.75 -1.90
N SER A 146 0.93 -3.61 -2.85
CA SER A 146 1.34 -5.02 -2.85
C SER A 146 2.62 -5.28 -3.65
N SER A 147 3.44 -6.25 -3.23
CA SER A 147 4.69 -6.56 -3.94
C SER A 147 5.22 -7.99 -3.83
N ILE A 148 6.17 -8.32 -4.71
CA ILE A 148 7.11 -9.42 -4.56
C ILE A 148 8.52 -8.83 -4.53
N GLY A 149 9.30 -9.17 -3.48
CA GLY A 149 10.67 -8.69 -3.28
C GLY A 149 10.82 -7.52 -2.29
N SER A 150 11.94 -6.80 -2.26
CA SER A 150 13.09 -6.88 -3.16
C SER A 150 13.75 -8.27 -3.20
N LEU A 151 14.06 -8.75 -4.39
CA LEU A 151 14.77 -10.03 -4.62
C LEU A 151 16.20 -9.81 -5.12
N LYS A 152 17.09 -10.75 -4.81
CA LYS A 152 18.47 -10.82 -5.32
C LYS A 152 18.97 -12.28 -5.37
N ASP A 153 20.25 -12.50 -5.10
CA ASP A 153 20.96 -13.78 -5.16
C ASP A 153 20.19 -14.95 -4.52
N GLY A 154 20.10 -16.06 -5.25
CA GLY A 154 19.45 -17.28 -4.77
C GLY A 154 17.95 -17.15 -4.44
N SER A 155 17.28 -16.06 -4.82
CA SER A 155 15.86 -15.85 -4.46
C SER A 155 14.95 -16.90 -5.09
N VAL A 156 13.98 -17.39 -4.33
CA VAL A 156 13.04 -18.45 -4.75
C VAL A 156 11.61 -18.04 -4.42
N ILE A 157 10.83 -17.76 -5.48
CA ILE A 157 9.39 -17.51 -5.40
C ILE A 157 8.67 -18.43 -6.40
N GLU A 158 7.68 -19.21 -5.93
CA GLU A 158 6.98 -20.19 -6.78
C GLU A 158 5.49 -20.34 -6.43
N SER A 159 4.63 -20.34 -7.46
CA SER A 159 3.19 -20.65 -7.33
C SER A 159 2.49 -19.71 -6.35
N ILE A 160 2.47 -18.42 -6.69
CA ILE A 160 1.85 -17.34 -5.88
C ILE A 160 0.60 -16.82 -6.57
N LEU A 161 -0.51 -16.72 -5.83
CA LEU A 161 -1.78 -16.17 -6.30
C LEU A 161 -2.12 -14.89 -5.53
N PHE A 162 -2.33 -13.79 -6.25
CA PHE A 162 -3.04 -12.61 -5.75
C PHE A 162 -4.42 -12.55 -6.44
N GLN A 163 -5.50 -12.45 -5.67
CA GLN A 163 -6.84 -12.29 -6.25
C GLN A 163 -7.77 -11.36 -5.47
N ASN A 164 -8.70 -10.70 -6.17
CA ASN A 164 -9.74 -9.87 -5.58
C ASN A 164 -9.14 -8.76 -4.66
N ILE A 165 -8.20 -7.99 -5.21
CA ILE A 165 -7.51 -6.92 -4.49
C ILE A 165 -8.13 -5.58 -4.90
N GLU A 166 -8.55 -4.77 -3.94
CA GLU A 166 -8.91 -3.37 -4.20
C GLU A 166 -7.82 -2.43 -3.67
N ASN A 167 -7.36 -1.49 -4.50
CA ASN A 167 -6.34 -0.51 -4.15
C ASN A 167 -6.92 0.90 -4.28
N TYR A 168 -6.76 1.73 -3.25
CA TYR A 168 -7.12 3.15 -3.27
C TYR A 168 -5.90 4.00 -2.90
N GLN A 169 -5.49 4.88 -3.81
CA GLN A 169 -4.37 5.83 -3.63
C GLN A 169 -3.06 5.20 -3.14
N VAL A 170 -2.75 3.99 -3.62
CA VAL A 170 -1.50 3.29 -3.28
C VAL A 170 -0.35 3.67 -4.21
N THR A 171 0.89 3.57 -3.71
CA THR A 171 2.09 3.77 -4.53
C THR A 171 2.20 2.71 -5.64
N ASN A 172 1.98 1.43 -5.32
CA ASN A 172 2.07 0.32 -6.28
C ASN A 172 0.90 -0.65 -6.14
N ALA A 173 -0.03 -0.69 -7.11
CA ALA A 173 -1.11 -1.68 -7.09
C ALA A 173 -0.55 -3.11 -7.15
N PHE A 174 0.53 -3.32 -7.91
CA PHE A 174 1.50 -4.39 -7.66
C PHE A 174 2.89 -4.04 -8.17
N MET A 175 3.93 -4.37 -7.39
CA MET A 175 5.33 -4.28 -7.81
C MET A 175 6.10 -5.59 -7.62
N LEU A 176 6.62 -6.19 -8.70
CA LEU A 176 7.74 -7.13 -8.60
C LEU A 176 9.04 -6.36 -8.73
N LYS A 177 9.85 -6.36 -7.66
CA LYS A 177 11.12 -5.65 -7.56
C LYS A 177 12.28 -6.62 -7.34
N THR A 178 13.26 -6.62 -8.25
CA THR A 178 14.55 -7.31 -8.06
C THR A 178 15.70 -6.31 -8.24
N TYR A 179 16.79 -6.55 -7.52
CA TYR A 179 18.02 -5.76 -7.66
C TYR A 179 18.81 -6.19 -8.90
N PRO A 180 19.51 -5.26 -9.58
CA PRO A 180 20.45 -5.61 -10.64
C PRO A 180 21.70 -6.29 -10.05
N GLY A 181 22.38 -7.06 -10.90
CA GLY A 181 23.54 -7.87 -10.54
C GLY A 181 23.18 -9.18 -9.82
N GLY A 182 24.21 -9.81 -9.29
CA GLY A 182 24.17 -11.04 -8.50
C GLY A 182 25.33 -11.99 -8.81
N ALA A 183 25.70 -12.80 -7.83
CA ALA A 183 26.64 -13.91 -7.92
C ALA A 183 25.96 -15.28 -7.99
N SER A 184 24.63 -15.39 -7.75
CA SER A 184 23.93 -16.69 -7.78
C SER A 184 22.51 -16.59 -8.36
N PRO A 185 22.11 -17.51 -9.26
CA PRO A 185 20.81 -17.44 -9.93
C PRO A 185 19.65 -17.68 -8.95
N GLY A 186 18.55 -16.96 -9.19
CA GLY A 186 17.27 -17.14 -8.50
C GLY A 186 16.11 -17.14 -9.51
N TYR A 187 14.89 -17.40 -9.04
CA TYR A 187 13.69 -17.37 -9.88
C TYR A 187 12.44 -16.83 -9.17
N VAL A 188 11.60 -16.19 -9.98
CA VAL A 188 10.16 -16.07 -9.74
C VAL A 188 9.43 -16.82 -10.85
N LYS A 189 8.57 -17.78 -10.49
CA LYS A 189 7.77 -18.53 -11.47
C LYS A 189 6.35 -18.83 -10.99
N ASN A 190 5.43 -18.96 -11.94
CA ASN A 190 4.03 -19.32 -11.71
C ASN A 190 3.33 -18.28 -10.80
N VAL A 191 3.18 -17.05 -11.27
CA VAL A 191 2.47 -15.99 -10.50
C VAL A 191 1.20 -15.57 -11.23
N VAL A 192 0.07 -15.60 -10.52
CA VAL A 192 -1.23 -15.17 -11.05
C VAL A 192 -1.72 -13.97 -10.23
N LEU A 193 -2.09 -12.88 -10.91
CA LEU A 193 -2.63 -11.68 -10.30
C LEU A 193 -3.95 -11.34 -11.00
N ARG A 194 -5.09 -11.63 -10.35
CA ARG A 194 -6.41 -11.54 -10.98
C ARG A 194 -7.41 -10.67 -10.22
N ASN A 195 -8.36 -10.07 -10.94
CA ASN A 195 -9.47 -9.29 -10.36
C ASN A 195 -9.00 -8.13 -9.46
N PHE A 196 -8.18 -7.23 -10.01
CA PHE A 196 -7.74 -6.02 -9.28
C PHE A 196 -8.65 -4.83 -9.60
N THR A 197 -9.07 -4.09 -8.56
CA THR A 197 -9.78 -2.80 -8.70
C THR A 197 -8.86 -1.70 -8.18
N ASN A 198 -8.21 -0.96 -9.07
CA ASN A 198 -7.18 0.01 -8.70
C ASN A 198 -7.70 1.42 -8.95
N ILE A 199 -7.66 2.28 -7.93
CA ILE A 199 -8.31 3.59 -7.91
C ILE A 199 -7.24 4.63 -7.53
N ASP A 200 -6.93 5.52 -8.47
CA ASP A 200 -5.96 6.62 -8.31
C ASP A 200 -4.55 6.14 -7.88
N VAL A 201 -4.10 5.02 -8.45
CA VAL A 201 -2.81 4.40 -8.08
C VAL A 201 -1.63 5.00 -8.83
N THR A 202 -0.48 5.12 -8.17
CA THR A 202 0.71 5.78 -8.76
C THR A 202 1.45 4.89 -9.77
N TYR A 203 1.72 3.63 -9.42
CA TYR A 203 2.14 2.56 -10.32
C TYR A 203 1.07 1.46 -10.31
N ASN A 204 0.76 0.90 -11.47
CA ASN A 204 -0.29 -0.10 -11.63
C ASN A 204 0.28 -1.53 -11.66
N ALA A 205 0.36 -2.19 -12.82
CA ALA A 205 1.10 -3.45 -12.95
C ALA A 205 2.58 -3.16 -13.26
N TYR A 206 3.44 -3.22 -12.24
CA TYR A 206 4.86 -2.87 -12.35
C TYR A 206 5.79 -4.09 -12.14
N ILE A 207 6.68 -4.34 -13.10
CA ILE A 207 7.87 -5.19 -12.93
C ILE A 207 9.12 -4.34 -13.16
N THR A 208 10.12 -4.48 -12.28
CA THR A 208 11.48 -3.99 -12.50
C THR A 208 12.54 -4.97 -11.98
N GLN A 209 13.52 -5.26 -12.83
CA GLN A 209 14.76 -5.96 -12.46
C GLN A 209 15.93 -4.99 -12.16
N TYR A 210 15.62 -3.71 -11.95
CA TYR A 210 16.57 -2.61 -11.70
C TYR A 210 16.20 -1.80 -10.44
N TRP A 211 15.69 -2.46 -9.40
CA TRP A 211 15.26 -1.78 -8.16
C TRP A 211 16.42 -1.04 -7.47
N GLN A 212 16.14 0.20 -7.04
CA GLN A 212 17.09 1.17 -6.45
C GLN A 212 18.35 1.51 -7.27
N ASN A 213 18.58 0.93 -8.45
CA ASN A 213 19.65 1.34 -9.36
C ASN A 213 19.28 1.13 -10.84
N SER A 214 18.50 2.07 -11.38
CA SER A 214 18.09 2.14 -12.79
C SER A 214 19.20 2.56 -13.76
N TYR A 215 20.43 2.78 -13.27
CA TYR A 215 21.60 3.13 -14.08
C TYR A 215 22.68 2.02 -14.08
N ALA A 216 22.43 0.90 -13.40
CA ALA A 216 23.33 -0.24 -13.40
C ALA A 216 23.38 -0.90 -14.78
N LEU A 217 24.55 -0.88 -15.42
CA LEU A 217 24.84 -1.77 -16.54
C LEU A 217 24.85 -3.22 -16.04
N GLY A 218 24.23 -4.12 -16.80
CA GLY A 218 24.10 -5.53 -16.44
C GLY A 218 22.67 -5.92 -16.05
N ALA A 219 22.56 -7.06 -15.36
CA ALA A 219 21.33 -7.83 -15.27
C ALA A 219 21.06 -8.32 -13.85
N SER A 220 19.79 -8.41 -13.46
CA SER A 220 19.42 -9.16 -12.25
C SER A 220 19.55 -10.66 -12.52
N ASN A 221 20.18 -11.39 -11.59
CA ASN A 221 20.27 -12.86 -11.63
C ASN A 221 18.98 -13.59 -11.20
N VAL A 222 17.87 -12.87 -10.98
CA VAL A 222 16.56 -13.46 -10.72
C VAL A 222 15.77 -13.55 -12.03
N GLN A 223 15.61 -14.77 -12.57
CA GLN A 223 14.80 -15.02 -13.76
C GLN A 223 13.31 -14.93 -13.42
N LEU A 224 12.56 -14.14 -14.19
CA LEU A 224 11.11 -14.00 -14.03
C LEU A 224 10.40 -14.81 -15.12
N SER A 225 9.41 -15.63 -14.76
CA SER A 225 8.76 -16.52 -15.73
C SER A 225 7.30 -16.85 -15.39
N ASN A 226 6.49 -17.14 -16.42
CA ASN A 226 5.11 -17.62 -16.28
C ASN A 226 4.27 -16.79 -15.30
N MET A 227 4.04 -15.53 -15.68
CA MET A 227 3.21 -14.59 -14.91
C MET A 227 1.98 -14.17 -15.70
N THR A 228 0.83 -14.05 -15.03
CA THR A 228 -0.41 -13.56 -15.66
C THR A 228 -1.09 -12.50 -14.79
N PHE A 229 -1.20 -11.29 -15.33
CA PHE A 229 -2.03 -10.20 -14.82
C PHE A 229 -3.35 -10.22 -15.60
N SER A 230 -4.50 -10.33 -14.92
CA SER A 230 -5.78 -10.58 -15.60
C SER A 230 -7.01 -9.96 -14.95
N GLY A 231 -7.86 -9.28 -15.74
CA GLY A 231 -9.11 -8.70 -15.24
C GLY A 231 -8.89 -7.54 -14.26
N TRP A 232 -8.00 -6.61 -14.63
CA TRP A 232 -7.67 -5.44 -13.82
C TRP A 232 -8.42 -4.20 -14.35
N ARG A 233 -9.00 -3.39 -13.45
CA ARG A 233 -9.82 -2.24 -13.84
C ARG A 233 -9.69 -1.04 -12.90
N GLY A 234 -9.92 0.16 -13.43
CA GLY A 234 -10.07 1.39 -12.65
C GLY A 234 -9.25 2.56 -13.21
N SER A 235 -8.48 3.25 -12.36
CA SER A 235 -7.71 4.44 -12.73
C SER A 235 -6.26 4.43 -12.23
N VAL A 236 -5.40 5.12 -12.98
CA VAL A 236 -4.03 5.48 -12.58
C VAL A 236 -3.94 6.98 -12.36
N ASN A 237 -3.11 7.44 -11.41
CA ASN A 237 -3.08 8.85 -11.01
C ASN A 237 -2.68 9.79 -12.16
N HIS A 238 -1.61 9.49 -12.89
CA HIS A 238 -1.14 10.32 -14.01
C HIS A 238 -0.53 9.45 -15.14
N GLY A 239 -1.41 8.83 -15.93
CA GLY A 239 -1.12 7.80 -16.93
C GLY A 239 -0.04 8.14 -17.96
N GLY A 240 0.09 9.41 -18.35
CA GLY A 240 1.16 9.88 -19.26
C GLY A 240 2.57 9.76 -18.68
N ASN A 241 2.69 9.75 -17.34
CA ASN A 241 3.96 9.58 -16.63
C ASN A 241 4.18 8.12 -16.19
N ARG A 242 3.09 7.43 -15.82
CA ARG A 242 3.07 6.06 -15.28
C ARG A 242 1.83 5.33 -15.80
N GLY A 243 1.99 4.54 -16.86
CA GLY A 243 0.90 3.78 -17.48
C GLY A 243 0.31 2.66 -16.62
N ALA A 244 -0.67 1.96 -17.18
CA ALA A 244 -1.29 0.79 -16.57
C ALA A 244 -0.35 -0.44 -16.57
N VAL A 245 0.59 -0.51 -17.52
CA VAL A 245 1.57 -1.59 -17.67
C VAL A 245 2.97 -0.99 -17.75
N VAL A 246 3.84 -1.32 -16.78
CA VAL A 246 5.24 -0.92 -16.78
C VAL A 246 6.12 -2.15 -16.54
N MET A 247 6.85 -2.59 -17.56
CA MET A 247 7.58 -3.87 -17.54
C MET A 247 9.04 -3.65 -17.93
N ILE A 248 9.90 -3.43 -16.92
CA ILE A 248 11.32 -3.11 -17.10
C ILE A 248 12.17 -4.37 -16.87
N GLY A 249 12.30 -5.18 -17.92
CA GLY A 249 13.03 -6.43 -17.92
C GLY A 249 14.54 -6.27 -18.02
N SER A 250 15.26 -7.23 -17.45
CA SER A 250 16.72 -7.37 -17.42
C SER A 250 17.31 -7.64 -18.80
N GLU A 251 18.48 -7.08 -19.08
CA GLU A 251 19.14 -7.25 -20.39
C GLU A 251 19.65 -8.68 -20.68
N THR A 252 20.07 -9.46 -19.67
CA THR A 252 20.55 -10.85 -19.90
C THR A 252 19.60 -11.93 -19.38
N ASN A 253 18.71 -11.59 -18.43
CA ASN A 253 17.65 -12.48 -17.95
C ASN A 253 16.24 -11.87 -18.17
N PRO A 254 15.83 -11.56 -19.42
CA PRO A 254 14.51 -11.04 -19.75
C PRO A 254 13.37 -11.83 -19.10
N PRO A 255 12.32 -11.20 -18.55
CA PRO A 255 11.11 -11.90 -18.12
C PRO A 255 10.45 -12.60 -19.31
N VAL A 256 10.03 -13.85 -19.14
CA VAL A 256 9.41 -14.66 -20.20
C VAL A 256 8.04 -15.20 -19.83
N ASN A 257 7.14 -15.31 -20.81
CA ASN A 257 5.74 -15.69 -20.57
C ASN A 257 5.07 -14.79 -19.52
N ILE A 258 5.23 -13.47 -19.68
CA ILE A 258 4.55 -12.42 -18.90
C ILE A 258 3.32 -11.96 -19.69
N ASN A 259 2.13 -12.16 -19.14
CA ASN A 259 0.88 -11.94 -19.87
C ASN A 259 -0.01 -10.91 -19.17
N VAL A 260 -0.48 -9.92 -19.92
CA VAL A 260 -1.46 -8.92 -19.49
C VAL A 260 -2.75 -9.13 -20.26
N LYS A 261 -3.87 -9.36 -19.56
CA LYS A 261 -5.18 -9.71 -20.17
C LYS A 261 -6.31 -8.92 -19.53
N ASN A 262 -7.26 -8.43 -20.33
CA ASN A 262 -8.47 -7.76 -19.86
C ASN A 262 -8.17 -6.63 -18.86
N PHE A 263 -7.34 -5.68 -19.28
CA PHE A 263 -7.05 -4.43 -18.54
C PHE A 263 -7.99 -3.33 -19.04
N SER A 264 -8.62 -2.58 -18.13
CA SER A 264 -9.46 -1.42 -18.48
C SER A 264 -9.15 -0.24 -17.55
N PHE A 265 -8.32 0.68 -18.03
CA PHE A 265 -7.78 1.79 -17.26
C PHE A 265 -7.87 3.11 -18.01
N TRP A 266 -8.08 4.18 -17.25
CA TRP A 266 -7.85 5.54 -17.70
C TRP A 266 -7.09 6.34 -16.63
N THR A 267 -6.67 7.56 -16.97
CA THR A 267 -5.95 8.45 -16.06
C THR A 267 -6.89 9.33 -15.25
N VAL A 268 -6.51 9.67 -14.02
CA VAL A 268 -7.18 10.72 -13.22
C VAL A 268 -6.71 12.10 -13.66
N ASN A 269 -5.40 12.28 -13.81
CA ASN A 269 -4.77 13.54 -14.22
C ASN A 269 -4.16 13.45 -15.62
N GLY A 270 -4.23 14.55 -16.37
CA GLY A 270 -3.82 14.57 -17.78
C GLY A 270 -4.82 13.84 -18.70
N ASN A 271 -4.38 13.53 -19.93
CA ASN A 271 -5.26 13.07 -21.02
C ASN A 271 -4.72 11.84 -21.77
N SER A 272 -3.81 11.07 -21.17
CA SER A 272 -3.22 9.88 -21.80
C SER A 272 -2.81 8.82 -20.79
N VAL A 273 -2.66 7.58 -21.28
CA VAL A 273 -2.04 6.46 -20.56
C VAL A 273 -0.91 5.92 -21.43
N VAL A 274 0.32 5.91 -20.89
CA VAL A 274 1.55 5.51 -21.62
C VAL A 274 2.14 4.27 -20.96
N ASP A 275 1.80 3.11 -21.50
CA ASP A 275 2.37 1.82 -21.10
C ASP A 275 3.78 1.67 -21.67
N ARG A 276 4.70 1.08 -20.90
CA ARG A 276 6.14 1.08 -21.18
C ARG A 276 6.80 -0.26 -20.89
N CYS A 277 7.42 -0.87 -21.90
CA CYS A 277 8.04 -2.19 -21.79
C CYS A 277 9.47 -2.21 -22.38
N SER A 278 10.41 -2.84 -21.67
CA SER A 278 11.76 -3.16 -22.17
C SER A 278 12.11 -4.60 -21.84
N SER A 279 12.84 -5.28 -22.74
CA SER A 279 13.39 -6.64 -22.55
C SER A 279 12.43 -7.63 -21.84
N THR A 280 11.13 -7.64 -22.18
CA THR A 280 10.09 -8.44 -21.53
C THR A 280 9.25 -9.18 -22.57
N TYR A 281 9.04 -10.48 -22.39
CA TYR A 281 8.41 -11.36 -23.37
C TYR A 281 7.13 -12.04 -22.88
N GLY A 282 6.12 -12.10 -23.75
CA GLY A 282 4.83 -12.72 -23.49
C GLY A 282 3.72 -12.11 -24.34
N SER A 283 2.67 -11.55 -23.72
CA SER A 283 1.54 -10.96 -24.46
C SER A 283 0.82 -9.84 -23.71
N GLY A 284 0.24 -8.90 -24.47
CA GLY A 284 -0.61 -7.81 -23.96
C GLY A 284 0.11 -6.47 -23.79
N SER A 285 -0.59 -5.38 -24.14
CA SER A 285 -0.04 -4.02 -24.18
C SER A 285 1.32 -3.96 -24.92
N CYS A 286 2.34 -3.32 -24.34
CA CYS A 286 3.67 -3.14 -24.91
C CYS A 286 4.59 -4.38 -24.86
N ILE A 287 4.13 -5.52 -24.32
CA ILE A 287 4.95 -6.72 -24.16
C ILE A 287 5.16 -7.40 -25.51
N LYS A 288 6.41 -7.69 -25.88
CA LYS A 288 6.72 -8.35 -27.16
C LYS A 288 6.45 -9.85 -27.09
N ALA A 289 5.91 -10.41 -28.17
CA ALA A 289 5.85 -11.85 -28.35
C ALA A 289 7.26 -12.45 -28.49
N LEU A 290 7.49 -13.62 -27.90
CA LEU A 290 8.67 -14.44 -28.17
C LEU A 290 8.36 -15.38 -29.35
N PRO A 291 9.15 -15.41 -30.43
CA PRO A 291 8.95 -16.37 -31.52
C PRO A 291 9.08 -17.81 -31.00
N ALA A 292 8.32 -18.75 -31.57
CA ALA A 292 8.25 -20.15 -31.10
C ALA A 292 9.59 -20.94 -31.16
N LYS A 293 10.64 -20.38 -31.78
CA LYS A 293 12.02 -20.91 -31.79
C LYS A 293 13.06 -19.83 -31.44
N GLY A 294 12.63 -18.71 -30.85
CA GLY A 294 13.50 -17.58 -30.49
C GLY A 294 13.94 -17.63 -29.03
N SER A 295 15.21 -17.37 -28.78
CA SER A 295 15.72 -17.07 -27.43
C SER A 295 15.35 -15.64 -27.04
N PRO A 296 15.04 -15.36 -25.76
CA PRO A 296 14.79 -14.00 -25.31
C PRO A 296 16.08 -13.18 -25.33
N THR A 297 16.03 -12.00 -25.96
CA THR A 297 17.15 -11.06 -26.05
C THR A 297 16.74 -9.68 -25.52
N LYS A 298 17.72 -8.83 -25.16
CA LYS A 298 17.40 -7.45 -24.80
C LYS A 298 16.77 -6.67 -25.96
N TYR A 299 15.85 -5.77 -25.64
CA TYR A 299 15.31 -4.82 -26.62
C TYR A 299 15.03 -3.46 -25.98
N ALA A 300 15.33 -2.39 -26.73
CA ALA A 300 15.11 -1.00 -26.31
C ALA A 300 13.63 -0.71 -26.02
N THR A 301 13.39 0.15 -25.03
CA THR A 301 12.05 0.49 -24.52
C THR A 301 11.06 0.82 -25.62
N VAL A 302 9.93 0.11 -25.62
CA VAL A 302 8.76 0.39 -26.48
C VAL A 302 7.60 0.92 -25.64
N TYR A 303 6.74 1.69 -26.30
CA TYR A 303 5.62 2.39 -25.68
C TYR A 303 4.31 2.04 -26.38
N VAL A 304 3.21 1.99 -25.63
CA VAL A 304 1.84 1.96 -26.15
C VAL A 304 1.09 3.10 -25.49
N THR A 305 0.51 3.99 -26.30
CA THR A 305 -0.18 5.20 -25.80
C THR A 305 -1.65 5.16 -26.13
N ALA A 306 -2.51 5.28 -25.12
CA ALA A 306 -3.93 5.57 -25.27
C ALA A 306 -4.20 7.06 -25.05
N THR A 307 -4.93 7.70 -25.96
CA THR A 307 -5.31 9.13 -25.93
C THR A 307 -6.81 9.34 -25.67
N ALA A 308 -7.56 8.26 -25.44
CA ALA A 308 -8.95 8.28 -25.01
C ALA A 308 -9.23 7.12 -24.04
N ALA A 309 -10.22 7.29 -23.16
CA ALA A 309 -10.64 6.26 -22.22
C ALA A 309 -11.21 5.01 -22.95
N PRO A 310 -11.07 3.80 -22.38
CA PRO A 310 -11.72 2.61 -22.93
C PRO A 310 -13.23 2.77 -23.05
N ALA A 311 -13.84 2.16 -24.07
CA ALA A 311 -15.29 2.23 -24.26
C ALA A 311 -16.04 1.66 -23.03
N GLY A 312 -17.01 2.42 -22.51
CA GLY A 312 -17.74 2.07 -21.28
C GLY A 312 -16.95 2.24 -19.98
N TRP A 313 -15.74 2.82 -20.01
CA TRP A 313 -15.02 3.20 -18.80
C TRP A 313 -15.76 4.32 -18.06
N VAL A 314 -15.85 4.19 -16.73
CA VAL A 314 -16.39 5.19 -15.81
C VAL A 314 -15.42 5.39 -14.66
N THR A 315 -15.32 6.61 -14.15
CA THR A 315 -14.43 6.94 -13.02
C THR A 315 -14.77 6.07 -11.81
N PRO A 316 -13.86 5.19 -11.37
CA PRO A 316 -14.14 4.30 -10.24
C PRO A 316 -14.21 5.10 -8.94
N LYS A 317 -15.07 4.70 -8.01
CA LYS A 317 -15.21 5.30 -6.68
C LYS A 317 -14.81 4.28 -5.62
N ALA A 318 -14.09 4.73 -4.60
CA ALA A 318 -13.80 3.96 -3.39
C ALA A 318 -14.70 4.45 -2.25
N PRO A 319 -15.95 3.96 -2.10
CA PRO A 319 -16.82 4.36 -0.99
C PRO A 319 -16.32 3.87 0.38
N TRP A 320 -15.35 2.96 0.39
CA TRP A 320 -14.58 2.51 1.55
C TRP A 320 -13.25 3.24 1.71
N GLY A 321 -12.79 3.99 0.70
CA GLY A 321 -11.53 4.71 0.72
C GLY A 321 -11.64 5.96 1.59
N ILE A 322 -10.58 6.27 2.33
CA ILE A 322 -10.54 7.41 3.25
C ILE A 322 -9.67 8.50 2.59
N PRO A 323 -10.19 9.70 2.28
CA PRO A 323 -9.40 10.72 1.57
C PRO A 323 -8.13 11.18 2.32
N PRO A 324 -7.10 11.68 1.61
CA PRO A 324 -5.90 12.21 2.22
C PRO A 324 -6.21 13.38 3.15
N TYR A 325 -5.46 13.49 4.24
CA TYR A 325 -5.65 14.54 5.24
C TYR A 325 -5.04 15.87 4.75
N GLY A 326 -5.80 16.63 3.96
CA GLY A 326 -5.36 17.98 3.53
C GLY A 326 -6.02 18.59 2.30
N GLU A 327 -6.79 17.85 1.51
CA GLU A 327 -7.59 18.46 0.44
C GLU A 327 -8.92 18.99 1.00
N GLU A 328 -9.21 20.28 0.76
CA GLU A 328 -10.46 20.89 1.17
C GLU A 328 -11.63 20.34 0.35
N LEU A 329 -12.62 19.76 1.05
CA LEU A 329 -13.99 19.76 0.54
C LEU A 329 -14.46 21.21 0.51
N ALA A 330 -14.39 21.84 -0.67
CA ALA A 330 -14.97 23.15 -0.93
C ALA A 330 -16.49 23.07 -0.80
N LEU A 331 -16.98 23.21 0.43
CA LEU A 331 -18.40 23.41 0.73
C LEU A 331 -18.80 24.76 0.14
N THR A 332 -19.74 24.72 -0.80
CA THR A 332 -20.52 25.90 -1.19
C THR A 332 -21.69 26.03 -0.20
N ASP A 333 -22.07 27.28 0.08
CA ASP A 333 -22.88 27.68 1.24
C ASP A 333 -24.28 27.05 1.35
#